data_AF-A0A0A2E9S6-F1
#
_entry.id   AF-A0A0A2E9S6-F1
#
_cell.length_a   1.000
_cell.length_b   1.000
_cell.length_c   1.000
_cell.angle_alpha   90.00
_cell.angle_beta   90.00
_cell.angle_gamma   90.00
#
_symmetry.space_group_name_H-M   'P 1'
#
loop_
_entity.id
_entity.type
_entity.pdbx_description
1 polymer ?
#
loop_
_entity_poly.entity_id
_entity_poly.type
_entity_poly.pdbx_seq_one_letter_code
_entity_poly.pdbx_strand_id
1 'polypeptide(L)'
;MEEQKICIALADYSKSPGPRYCYQGDDSGEDFYHKILNEKFKEAFNKKLKLEVNLDGPDGYASSFLDEAFGNLIFDFGQKNVQSHVKIISNEEPEWIEMIEEETFPEWEQRRKDKQSPKKTVEHEEWWRFNFANNSTERQKWIGKS
;
A
#
# COMPACT_ATOMS: atom_id res chain seq x y z
N MET A 1 -26.31 3.34 -12.27
CA MET A 1 -25.02 3.98 -12.61
C MET A 1 -23.98 3.22 -11.82
N GLU A 2 -23.02 2.58 -12.48
CA GLU A 2 -21.85 2.04 -11.78
C GLU A 2 -21.07 3.20 -11.16
N GLU A 3 -20.71 3.06 -9.89
CA GLU A 3 -19.81 4.01 -9.22
C GLU A 3 -18.43 3.92 -9.88
N GLN A 4 -17.87 5.06 -10.24
CA GLN A 4 -16.53 5.12 -10.80
C GLN A 4 -15.50 4.66 -9.75
N LYS A 5 -14.56 3.82 -10.17
CA LYS A 5 -13.51 3.25 -9.31
C LYS A 5 -12.21 3.10 -10.08
N ILE A 6 -11.11 3.02 -9.34
CA ILE A 6 -9.80 2.63 -9.84
C ILE A 6 -9.55 1.21 -9.36
N CYS A 7 -9.03 0.35 -10.22
CA CYS A 7 -8.76 -1.05 -9.88
C CYS A 7 -7.27 -1.35 -10.06
N ILE A 8 -6.73 -2.16 -9.16
CA ILE A 8 -5.48 -2.89 -9.31
C ILE A 8 -5.83 -4.38 -9.23
N ALA A 9 -5.41 -5.17 -10.21
CA ALA A 9 -5.35 -6.62 -10.05
C ALA A 9 -3.89 -7.00 -9.79
N LEU A 10 -3.60 -7.66 -8.67
CA LEU A 10 -2.23 -8.07 -8.34
C LEU A 10 -1.68 -9.07 -9.36
N ALA A 11 -2.55 -9.87 -9.99
CA ALA A 11 -2.19 -10.75 -11.09
C ALA A 11 -1.60 -10.03 -12.32
N ASP A 12 -1.93 -8.75 -12.53
CA ASP A 12 -1.33 -7.93 -13.60
C ASP A 12 0.07 -7.44 -13.23
N TYR A 13 0.38 -7.40 -11.94
CA TYR A 13 1.71 -7.04 -11.43
C TYR A 13 2.65 -8.25 -11.41
N SER A 14 2.23 -9.33 -10.75
CA SER A 14 3.04 -10.55 -10.65
C SER A 14 2.16 -11.78 -10.46
N LYS A 15 2.58 -12.90 -11.08
CA LYS A 15 1.97 -14.21 -10.83
C LYS A 15 2.43 -14.84 -9.52
N SER A 16 3.64 -14.50 -9.08
CA SER A 16 4.24 -15.01 -7.85
C SER A 16 4.90 -13.86 -7.10
N PRO A 17 4.11 -13.04 -6.39
CA PRO A 17 4.57 -11.91 -5.60
C PRO A 17 5.72 -12.28 -4.68
N GLY A 18 6.70 -11.38 -4.64
CA GLY A 18 7.96 -11.63 -3.97
C GLY A 18 7.94 -11.40 -2.46
N PRO A 19 9.14 -11.20 -1.87
CA PRO A 19 9.31 -11.02 -0.43
C PRO A 19 8.92 -9.61 0.04
N ARG A 20 9.27 -9.29 1.29
CA ARG A 20 9.04 -7.96 1.88
C ARG A 20 9.76 -6.85 1.12
N TYR A 21 11.08 -7.01 0.94
CA TYR A 21 11.97 -5.95 0.48
C TYR A 21 12.59 -6.25 -0.89
N CYS A 22 12.88 -5.20 -1.67
CA CYS A 22 13.46 -5.32 -3.02
C CYS A 22 14.80 -6.10 -3.05
N TYR A 23 15.63 -5.98 -2.01
CA TYR A 23 16.92 -6.70 -1.98
C TYR A 23 16.78 -8.22 -1.77
N GLN A 24 15.62 -8.69 -1.32
CA GLN A 24 15.38 -10.12 -1.02
C GLN A 24 14.92 -10.88 -2.27
N GLY A 25 14.40 -10.18 -3.28
CA GLY A 25 13.88 -10.76 -4.51
C GLY A 25 13.04 -9.76 -5.30
N ASP A 26 12.76 -10.13 -6.55
CA ASP A 26 11.90 -9.37 -7.46
C ASP A 26 10.46 -9.32 -6.95
N ASP A 27 9.66 -8.41 -7.51
CA ASP A 27 8.23 -8.25 -7.23
C ASP A 27 7.86 -8.13 -5.74
N SER A 28 8.75 -7.57 -4.91
CA SER A 28 8.53 -7.41 -3.47
C SER A 28 7.39 -6.46 -3.08
N GLY A 29 6.97 -6.49 -1.82
CA GLY A 29 5.96 -5.58 -1.27
C GLY A 29 6.41 -4.12 -1.30
N GLU A 30 7.69 -3.87 -1.01
CA GLU A 30 8.32 -2.56 -1.17
C GLU A 30 8.25 -2.07 -2.64
N ASP A 31 8.53 -2.95 -3.60
CA ASP A 31 8.50 -2.62 -5.03
C ASP A 31 7.09 -2.29 -5.51
N PHE A 32 6.11 -3.14 -5.19
CA PHE A 32 4.71 -2.96 -5.54
C PHE A 32 4.16 -1.63 -4.99
N TYR A 33 4.52 -1.29 -3.75
CA TYR A 33 4.11 -0.06 -3.12
C TYR A 33 4.51 1.17 -3.95
N HIS A 34 5.80 1.27 -4.26
CA HIS A 34 6.37 2.45 -4.92
C HIS A 34 6.03 2.53 -6.40
N LYS A 35 5.95 1.40 -7.11
CA LYS A 35 5.65 1.39 -8.55
C LYS A 35 4.17 1.56 -8.88
N ILE A 36 3.28 1.02 -8.03
CA ILE A 36 1.85 0.88 -8.39
C ILE A 36 0.95 1.45 -7.30
N LEU A 37 1.01 0.92 -6.08
CA LEU A 37 -0.03 1.17 -5.08
C LEU A 37 -0.09 2.65 -4.67
N ASN A 38 1.06 3.30 -4.47
CA ASN A 38 1.13 4.70 -4.06
C ASN A 38 0.48 5.64 -5.09
N GLU A 39 0.87 5.51 -6.37
CA GLU A 39 0.36 6.36 -7.46
C GLU A 39 -1.14 6.11 -7.70
N LYS A 40 -1.59 4.85 -7.68
CA LYS A 40 -3.02 4.50 -7.85
C LYS A 40 -3.88 4.97 -6.69
N PHE A 41 -3.39 4.85 -5.46
CA PHE A 41 -4.09 5.40 -4.30
C PHE A 41 -4.20 6.91 -4.40
N LYS A 42 -3.10 7.59 -4.78
CA LYS A 42 -3.10 9.03 -4.96
C LYS A 42 -4.11 9.48 -6.01
N GLU A 43 -4.20 8.76 -7.13
CA GLU A 43 -5.18 9.02 -8.18
C GLU A 43 -6.62 8.90 -7.65
N ALA A 44 -6.93 7.83 -6.91
CA ALA A 44 -8.24 7.59 -6.31
C ALA A 44 -8.60 8.67 -5.28
N PHE A 45 -7.65 8.99 -4.40
CA PHE A 45 -7.79 10.02 -3.36
C PHE A 45 -8.09 11.40 -3.96
N ASN A 46 -7.41 11.79 -5.05
CA ASN A 46 -7.65 13.05 -5.74
C ASN A 46 -9.02 13.11 -6.41
N LYS A 47 -9.42 12.02 -7.07
CA LYS A 47 -10.70 11.93 -7.78
C LYS A 47 -11.88 11.64 -6.85
N LYS A 48 -11.62 11.44 -5.54
CA LYS A 48 -12.61 11.01 -4.54
C LYS A 48 -13.31 9.71 -4.96
N LEU A 49 -12.55 8.79 -5.54
CA LEU A 49 -13.01 7.47 -5.96
C LEU A 49 -12.52 6.41 -4.99
N LYS A 50 -13.12 5.21 -5.07
CA LYS A 50 -12.58 4.02 -4.42
C LYS A 50 -11.43 3.44 -5.25
N LEU A 51 -10.38 3.01 -4.57
CA LEU A 51 -9.36 2.11 -5.09
C LEU A 51 -9.72 0.69 -4.66
N GLU A 52 -10.08 -0.16 -5.63
CA GLU A 52 -10.22 -1.59 -5.41
C GLU A 52 -8.88 -2.28 -5.69
N VAL A 53 -8.36 -3.00 -4.70
CA VAL A 53 -7.14 -3.81 -4.82
C VAL A 53 -7.55 -5.27 -4.78
N ASN A 54 -7.48 -5.95 -5.92
CA ASN A 54 -7.81 -7.35 -6.05
C ASN A 54 -6.57 -8.22 -5.86
N LEU A 55 -6.59 -9.04 -4.81
CA LEU A 55 -5.54 -9.98 -4.44
C LEU A 55 -5.73 -11.37 -5.08
N ASP A 56 -6.86 -11.64 -5.73
CA ASP A 56 -7.09 -12.94 -6.37
C ASP A 56 -6.22 -13.13 -7.62
N GLY A 57 -5.80 -14.38 -7.88
CA GLY A 57 -5.14 -14.80 -9.12
C GLY A 57 -3.65 -15.15 -9.02
N PRO A 58 -2.81 -14.48 -8.21
CA PRO A 58 -1.44 -14.94 -7.96
C PRO A 58 -1.38 -16.26 -7.17
N ASP A 59 -0.23 -16.94 -7.23
CA ASP A 59 0.00 -18.24 -6.56
C ASP A 59 0.02 -18.15 -5.01
N GLY A 60 -0.18 -16.96 -4.45
CA GLY A 60 -0.18 -16.67 -3.02
C GLY A 60 0.72 -15.48 -2.66
N TYR A 61 0.61 -15.01 -1.41
CA TYR A 61 1.44 -13.93 -0.87
C TYR A 61 2.13 -14.36 0.41
N ALA A 62 3.38 -13.93 0.59
CA ALA A 62 3.97 -13.89 1.92
C ALA A 62 3.25 -12.81 2.75
N SER A 63 2.94 -13.09 4.02
CA SER A 63 2.34 -12.07 4.91
C SER A 63 3.21 -10.80 4.99
N SER A 64 4.53 -10.95 4.87
CA SER A 64 5.48 -9.85 4.87
C SER A 64 5.43 -8.97 3.62
N PHE A 65 4.95 -9.48 2.48
CA PHE A 65 4.67 -8.70 1.28
C PHE A 65 3.48 -7.76 1.53
N LEU A 66 2.36 -8.31 2.02
CA LEU A 66 1.12 -7.56 2.27
C LEU A 66 1.35 -6.50 3.35
N ASP A 67 2.01 -6.89 4.45
CA ASP A 67 2.37 -6.00 5.55
C ASP A 67 3.20 -4.79 5.07
N GLU A 68 4.23 -5.00 4.24
CA GLU A 68 5.04 -3.90 3.74
C GLU A 68 4.27 -3.03 2.74
N ALA A 69 3.55 -3.63 1.79
CA ALA A 69 2.82 -2.87 0.78
C ALA A 69 1.74 -1.96 1.40
N PHE A 70 0.83 -2.56 2.18
CA PHE A 70 -0.28 -1.83 2.78
C PHE A 70 0.16 -1.01 3.99
N GLY A 71 1.15 -1.48 4.74
CA GLY A 71 1.71 -0.73 5.85
C GLY A 71 2.35 0.58 5.43
N ASN A 72 3.11 0.60 4.32
CA ASN A 72 3.63 1.85 3.76
C ASN A 72 2.51 2.81 3.36
N LEU A 73 1.43 2.29 2.78
CA LEU A 73 0.27 3.11 2.41
C LEU A 73 -0.36 3.78 3.63
N ILE A 74 -0.49 3.04 4.74
CA ILE A 74 -0.98 3.58 6.01
C ILE A 74 0.00 4.61 6.58
N PHE A 75 1.30 4.34 6.56
CA PHE A 75 2.30 5.28 7.04
C PHE A 75 2.23 6.62 6.29
N ASP A 76 2.08 6.56 4.97
CA ASP A 76 2.16 7.72 4.10
C ASP A 76 0.85 8.53 4.04
N PHE A 77 -0.31 7.89 4.14
CA PHE A 77 -1.61 8.56 4.00
C PHE A 77 -2.47 8.56 5.26
N GLY A 78 -2.14 7.74 6.25
CA GLY A 78 -2.89 7.56 7.49
C GLY A 78 -4.09 6.64 7.35
N GLN A 79 -4.35 5.86 8.40
CA GLN A 79 -5.38 4.81 8.39
C GLN A 79 -6.76 5.30 7.95
N LYS A 80 -7.20 6.46 8.46
CA LYS A 80 -8.52 7.03 8.13
C LYS A 80 -8.69 7.27 6.62
N ASN A 81 -7.68 7.84 5.97
CA ASN A 81 -7.74 8.15 4.55
C ASN A 81 -7.74 6.85 3.73
N VAL A 82 -6.90 5.88 4.12
CA VAL A 82 -6.80 4.58 3.47
C VAL A 82 -8.11 3.81 3.57
N GLN A 83 -8.66 3.59 4.77
CA GLN A 83 -9.94 2.89 4.96
C GLN A 83 -11.12 3.57 4.24
N SER A 84 -11.07 4.90 4.09
CA SER A 84 -12.12 5.64 3.37
C SER A 84 -12.06 5.47 1.86
N HIS A 85 -10.93 5.05 1.28
CA HIS A 85 -10.74 5.01 -0.19
C HIS A 85 -10.35 3.63 -0.71
N VAL A 86 -9.69 2.78 0.07
CA VAL A 86 -9.30 1.43 -0.34
C VAL A 86 -10.40 0.44 -0.02
N LYS A 87 -10.61 -0.50 -0.94
CA LYS A 87 -11.38 -1.72 -0.74
C LYS A 87 -10.56 -2.89 -1.24
N ILE A 88 -10.30 -3.86 -0.36
CA ILE A 88 -9.53 -5.06 -0.70
C ILE A 88 -10.51 -6.14 -1.17
N ILE A 89 -10.17 -6.83 -2.24
CA ILE A 89 -10.89 -8.00 -2.74
C ILE A 89 -9.96 -9.19 -2.61
N SER A 90 -10.40 -10.22 -1.90
CA SER A 90 -9.72 -11.51 -1.76
C SER A 90 -10.79 -12.57 -1.56
N ASN A 91 -11.26 -13.16 -2.65
CA ASN A 91 -12.26 -14.23 -2.61
C ASN A 91 -11.61 -15.60 -2.47
N GLU A 92 -10.38 -15.76 -2.95
CA GLU A 92 -9.61 -17.00 -2.87
C GLU A 92 -9.12 -17.25 -1.44
N GLU A 93 -8.61 -16.22 -0.77
CA GLU A 93 -8.08 -16.29 0.61
C GLU A 93 -8.59 -15.08 1.43
N PRO A 94 -9.80 -15.14 2.01
CA PRO A 94 -10.40 -14.01 2.74
C PRO A 94 -9.61 -13.57 3.97
N GLU A 95 -8.82 -14.46 4.60
CA GLU A 95 -7.97 -14.12 5.75
C GLU A 95 -6.95 -13.01 5.47
N TRP A 96 -6.56 -12.78 4.21
CA TRP A 96 -5.67 -11.67 3.87
C TRP A 96 -6.34 -10.32 4.13
N ILE A 97 -7.66 -10.21 3.95
CA ILE A 97 -8.39 -8.98 4.28
C ILE A 97 -8.34 -8.76 5.79
N GLU A 98 -8.64 -9.80 6.57
CA GLU A 98 -8.61 -9.73 8.04
C GLU A 98 -7.23 -9.33 8.54
N MET A 99 -6.16 -9.97 8.06
CA MET A 99 -4.79 -9.63 8.46
C MET A 99 -4.39 -8.20 8.07
N ILE A 100 -4.79 -7.72 6.88
CA ILE A 100 -4.47 -6.35 6.45
C ILE A 100 -5.23 -5.32 7.30
N GLU A 101 -6.54 -5.52 7.50
CA GLU A 101 -7.40 -4.53 8.15
C GLU A 101 -7.29 -4.53 9.68
N GLU A 102 -7.14 -5.70 10.29
CA GLU A 102 -7.13 -5.88 11.75
C GLU A 102 -5.72 -5.92 12.35
N GLU A 103 -4.68 -6.25 11.58
CA GLU A 103 -3.28 -6.28 12.06
C GLU A 103 -2.43 -5.18 11.41
N THR A 104 -2.27 -5.23 10.08
CA THR A 104 -1.35 -4.33 9.36
C THR A 104 -1.73 -2.86 9.54
N PHE A 105 -3.01 -2.51 9.34
CA PHE A 105 -3.48 -1.13 9.45
C PHE A 105 -3.25 -0.50 10.83
N PRO A 106 -3.71 -1.08 11.95
CA PRO A 106 -3.49 -0.48 13.26
C PRO A 106 -2.01 -0.43 13.66
N GLU A 107 -1.22 -1.47 13.35
CA GLU A 107 0.21 -1.49 13.66
C GLU A 107 0.97 -0.36 12.95
N TRP A 108 0.73 -0.17 11.66
CA TRP A 108 1.41 0.85 10.88
C TRP A 108 0.91 2.26 11.16
N GLU A 109 -0.35 2.42 11.56
CA GLU A 109 -0.86 3.70 12.07
C GLU A 109 -0.17 4.08 13.39
N GLN A 110 0.07 3.10 14.26
CA GLN A 110 0.84 3.33 15.48
C GLN A 110 2.29 3.70 15.15
N ARG A 111 2.96 2.97 14.25
CA ARG A 111 4.30 3.31 13.76
C ARG A 111 4.37 4.71 13.17
N ARG A 112 3.36 5.14 12.42
CA ARG A 112 3.23 6.51 11.88
C ARG A 112 3.19 7.56 12.98
N LYS A 113 2.35 7.36 14.01
CA LYS A 113 2.26 8.25 15.18
C LYS A 113 3.57 8.33 15.94
N ASP A 114 4.26 7.19 16.05
CA ASP A 114 5.56 7.07 16.71
C ASP A 114 6.74 7.52 15.83
N LYS A 115 6.47 7.96 14.59
CA LYS A 115 7.47 8.41 13.61
C LYS A 115 8.51 7.33 13.26
N GLN A 116 8.14 6.06 13.39
CA GLN A 116 8.96 4.90 13.04
C GLN A 116 8.87 4.65 11.53
N SER A 117 9.76 5.29 10.78
CA SER A 117 9.72 5.26 9.31
C SER A 117 9.91 3.84 8.75
N PRO A 118 9.21 3.46 7.67
CA PRO A 118 9.48 2.23 6.94
C PRO A 118 10.92 2.17 6.45
N LYS A 119 11.49 0.97 6.46
CA LYS A 119 12.80 0.73 5.85
C LYS A 119 12.69 0.89 4.34
N LYS A 120 13.71 1.49 3.72
CA LYS A 120 13.89 1.52 2.27
C LYS A 120 15.17 0.81 1.92
N THR A 121 15.09 -0.21 1.09
CA THR A 121 16.21 -1.13 0.82
C THR A 121 16.90 -0.85 -0.51
N VAL A 122 16.24 -0.08 -1.37
CA VAL A 122 16.78 0.44 -2.62
C VAL A 122 16.37 1.91 -2.78
N GLU A 123 16.98 2.61 -3.75
CA GLU A 123 16.49 3.92 -4.15
C GLU A 123 15.22 3.78 -4.98
N HIS A 124 14.19 4.53 -4.60
CA HIS A 124 12.92 4.62 -5.33
C HIS A 124 12.77 6.00 -5.98
N GLU A 125 11.85 6.09 -6.93
CA GLU A 125 11.36 7.38 -7.43
C GLU A 125 10.70 8.20 -6.31
N GLU A 126 10.33 9.44 -6.59
CA GLU A 126 9.53 10.23 -5.65
C GLU A 126 8.12 9.65 -5.51
N TRP A 127 7.59 9.63 -4.29
CA TRP A 127 6.25 9.12 -4.02
C TRP A 127 5.45 10.08 -3.15
N TRP A 128 4.14 9.84 -3.12
CA TRP A 128 3.18 10.71 -2.46
C TRP A 128 3.03 10.38 -0.98
N ARG A 129 2.98 11.41 -0.15
CA ARG A 129 2.51 11.35 1.25
C ARG A 129 1.45 12.39 1.53
N PHE A 130 0.61 12.14 2.53
CA PHE A 130 -0.32 13.11 3.07
C PHE A 130 0.36 13.98 4.13
N ASN A 131 0.30 15.29 3.93
CA ASN A 131 0.70 16.27 4.93
C ASN A 131 -0.49 16.58 5.84
N PHE A 132 -0.44 16.04 7.06
CA PHE A 132 -1.50 16.20 8.07
C PHE A 132 -1.61 17.62 8.64
N ALA A 133 -0.60 18.47 8.50
CA ALA A 133 -0.63 19.84 9.02
C ALA A 133 -1.46 20.78 8.14
N ASN A 134 -1.49 20.54 6.83
CA ASN A 134 -2.15 21.40 5.86
C ASN A 134 -3.20 20.68 4.99
N ASN A 135 -3.48 19.40 5.26
CA ASN A 135 -4.44 18.57 4.52
C ASN A 135 -4.17 18.51 3.01
N SER A 136 -2.89 18.41 2.63
CA SER A 136 -2.47 18.29 1.23
C SER A 136 -1.64 17.03 1.00
N THR A 137 -1.23 16.79 -0.24
CA THR A 137 -0.32 15.69 -0.58
C THR A 137 0.94 16.24 -1.21
N GLU A 138 2.07 15.65 -0.87
CA GLU A 138 3.40 16.05 -1.34
C GLU A 138 4.08 14.88 -2.02
N ARG A 139 4.76 15.14 -3.14
CA ARG A 139 5.59 14.16 -3.87
C ARG A 139 7.05 14.53 -3.70
N GLN A 140 7.83 13.64 -3.12
CA GLN A 140 9.28 13.77 -2.97
C GLN A 140 9.89 12.41 -2.61
N LYS A 141 11.23 12.34 -2.51
CA LYS A 141 11.92 11.18 -1.95
C LYS A 141 11.94 11.26 -0.43
N TRP A 142 11.36 10.28 0.26
CA TRP A 142 11.30 10.25 1.71
C TRP A 142 12.25 9.21 2.29
N ILE A 143 13.51 9.59 2.44
CA ILE A 143 14.51 8.71 3.05
C ILE A 143 14.46 8.93 4.55
N GLY A 144 14.03 7.91 5.31
CA GLY A 144 14.16 7.93 6.76
C GLY A 144 15.64 8.02 7.15
N LYS A 145 15.97 8.81 8.18
CA LYS A 145 17.30 8.72 8.78
C LYS A 145 17.42 7.32 9.40
N SER A 146 18.26 6.48 8.83
CA SER A 146 18.69 5.20 9.40
C SER A 146 19.28 5.40 10.79
#